data_AF-A0A8J7NJC6-F1
#
_entry.id   AF-A0A8J7NJC6-F1
#
_cell.length_a   1.000
_cell.length_b   1.000
_cell.length_c   1.000
_cell.angle_alpha   90.00
_cell.angle_beta   90.00
_cell.angle_gamma   90.00
#
_symmetry.space_group_name_H-M   'P 1'
#
loop_
_entity.id
_entity.type
_entity.pdbx_description
1 polymer ?
#
loop_
_entity_poly.entity_id
_entity_poly.type
_entity_poly.pdbx_seq_one_letter_code
_entity_poly.pdbx_strand_id
1 'polypeptide(L)'
;MVLSYQSYDDTVIDLFVRALGSQPSVSLHSSGGDQAQLLCRSEGWFPQPAVIWTDRDGNEVTSQPPTVDTDSQGLLSVSSYIPVKQESNIFSCLVRSTQPKADWESQLYIPSEYRVEFAFR
;
A
#
# COMPACT_ATOMS: atom_id res chain seq x y z
N MET A 1 -33.33 -5.22 49.29
CA MET A 1 -33.32 -5.79 47.93
C MET A 1 -32.32 -4.99 47.13
N VAL A 2 -31.15 -5.56 46.83
CA VAL A 2 -30.10 -4.90 46.04
C VAL A 2 -30.34 -5.32 44.59
N LEU A 3 -30.65 -4.37 43.71
CA LEU A 3 -30.76 -4.63 42.28
C LEU A 3 -29.40 -4.32 41.65
N SER A 4 -28.60 -5.35 41.38
CA SER A 4 -27.41 -5.20 40.53
C SER A 4 -27.84 -5.29 39.07
N TYR A 5 -27.89 -4.15 38.38
CA TYR A 5 -27.87 -4.11 36.92
C TYR A 5 -26.41 -4.21 36.47
N GLN A 6 -26.01 -5.36 35.94
CA GLN A 6 -24.76 -5.43 35.19
C GLN A 6 -25.02 -4.78 33.83
N SER A 7 -24.55 -3.55 33.64
CA SER A 7 -24.49 -2.93 32.31
C SER A 7 -23.28 -3.50 31.58
N TYR A 8 -23.53 -4.15 30.44
CA TYR A 8 -22.47 -4.46 29.48
C TYR A 8 -22.18 -3.18 28.70
N ASP A 9 -20.93 -2.72 28.74
CA ASP A 9 -20.45 -1.59 27.93
C ASP A 9 -19.92 -2.18 26.61
N ASP A 10 -20.63 -1.94 25.52
CA ASP A 10 -20.22 -2.45 24.20
C ASP A 10 -19.02 -1.63 23.70
N THR A 11 -17.87 -2.28 23.57
CA THR A 11 -16.67 -1.65 22.98
C THR A 11 -16.62 -1.91 21.48
N VAL A 12 -16.50 -0.85 20.68
CA VAL A 12 -16.31 -0.95 19.23
C VAL A 12 -14.82 -1.05 18.92
N ILE A 13 -14.43 -2.09 18.17
CA ILE A 13 -13.05 -2.31 17.72
C ILE A 13 -13.02 -2.15 16.20
N ASP A 14 -12.19 -1.22 15.71
CA ASP A 14 -11.92 -1.06 14.29
C ASP A 14 -10.87 -2.08 13.81
N LEU A 15 -11.23 -2.87 12.80
CA LEU A 15 -10.33 -3.83 12.15
C LEU A 15 -9.96 -3.35 10.74
N PHE A 16 -8.66 -3.11 10.52
CA PHE A 16 -8.13 -2.76 9.21
C PHE A 16 -7.45 -3.97 8.58
N VAL A 17 -8.07 -4.52 7.54
CA VAL A 17 -7.51 -5.65 6.78
C VAL A 17 -6.59 -5.12 5.68
N ARG A 18 -5.44 -5.77 5.51
CA ARG A 18 -4.50 -5.49 4.41
C ARG A 18 -4.02 -6.77 3.75
N ALA A 19 -3.98 -6.76 2.43
CA ALA A 19 -3.28 -7.74 1.61
C ALA A 19 -2.23 -7.02 0.76
N LEU A 20 -0.99 -7.49 0.83
CA LEU A 20 0.07 -7.07 -0.08
C LEU A 20 -0.03 -7.94 -1.32
N GLY A 21 -0.12 -7.27 -2.48
CA GLY A 21 -0.21 -7.99 -3.74
C GLY A 21 1.13 -8.50 -4.24
N SER A 22 1.07 -9.10 -5.42
CA SER A 22 2.21 -9.68 -6.13
C SER A 22 3.20 -8.61 -6.57
N GLN A 23 4.44 -9.03 -6.84
CA GLN A 23 5.40 -8.18 -7.54
C GLN A 23 4.79 -7.68 -8.86
N PRO A 24 4.89 -6.38 -9.19
CA PRO A 24 4.38 -5.86 -10.46
C PRO A 24 5.17 -6.44 -11.62
N SER A 25 4.45 -6.78 -12.68
CA SER A 25 5.02 -7.19 -13.96
C SER A 25 4.81 -6.07 -14.99
N VAL A 26 5.83 -5.81 -15.81
CA VAL A 26 5.76 -4.84 -16.91
C VAL A 26 5.86 -5.61 -18.24
N SER A 27 4.92 -5.36 -19.14
CA SER A 27 4.87 -6.00 -20.46
C SER A 27 4.50 -5.01 -21.55
N LEU A 28 4.84 -5.36 -22.80
CA LEU A 28 4.40 -4.59 -23.95
C LEU A 28 2.94 -4.93 -24.27
N HIS A 29 2.11 -3.92 -24.42
CA HIS A 29 0.72 -4.01 -24.82
C HIS A 29 0.52 -3.34 -26.18
N SER A 30 0.00 -4.09 -27.14
CA SER A 30 -0.36 -3.57 -28.46
C SER A 30 -1.88 -3.47 -28.53
N SER A 31 -2.42 -2.27 -28.32
CA SER A 31 -3.86 -2.01 -28.41
C SER A 31 -4.27 -1.75 -29.86
N GLY A 32 -3.93 -2.64 -30.80
CA GLY A 32 -4.43 -2.63 -32.19
C GLY A 32 -4.31 -1.33 -33.01
N GLY A 33 -3.61 -0.31 -32.50
CA GLY A 33 -3.39 1.00 -33.11
C GLY A 33 -1.90 1.30 -33.25
N ASP A 34 -1.57 2.46 -33.81
CA ASP A 34 -0.20 2.79 -34.25
C ASP A 34 0.82 2.98 -33.11
N GLN A 35 0.38 3.17 -31.86
CA GLN A 35 1.27 3.44 -30.73
C GLN A 35 1.29 2.30 -29.70
N ALA A 36 2.46 1.69 -29.53
CA ALA A 36 2.70 0.69 -28.50
C ALA A 36 2.63 1.29 -27.08
N GLN A 37 2.10 0.51 -26.13
CA GLN A 37 1.98 0.90 -24.73
C GLN A 37 2.71 -0.10 -23.83
N LEU A 38 3.14 0.36 -22.66
CA LEU A 38 3.57 -0.53 -21.57
C LEU A 38 2.40 -0.74 -20.63
N LEU A 39 2.23 -1.97 -20.19
CA LEU A 39 1.26 -2.40 -19.20
C LEU A 39 2.01 -2.80 -17.92
N CYS A 40 1.63 -2.22 -16.80
CA CYS A 40 2.00 -2.72 -15.47
C CYS A 40 0.82 -3.41 -14.83
N ARG A 41 1.00 -4.66 -14.39
CA ARG A 41 -0.05 -5.47 -13.73
C ARG A 41 0.44 -6.04 -12.41
N SER A 42 -0.41 -5.99 -11.39
CA SER A 42 -0.17 -6.57 -10.07
C SER A 42 -1.50 -6.98 -9.43
N GLU A 43 -1.50 -8.08 -8.68
CA GLU A 43 -2.73 -8.76 -8.22
C GLU A 43 -2.70 -9.01 -6.71
N GLY A 44 -3.86 -9.22 -6.08
CA GLY A 44 -3.94 -9.63 -4.67
C GLY A 44 -3.87 -8.49 -3.65
N TRP A 45 -4.27 -7.27 -4.02
CA TRP A 45 -4.18 -6.11 -3.14
C TRP A 45 -5.46 -5.87 -2.35
N PHE A 46 -5.32 -5.42 -1.11
CA PHE A 46 -6.42 -4.78 -0.38
C PHE A 46 -5.87 -3.82 0.67
N PRO A 47 -6.37 -2.56 0.78
CA PRO A 47 -7.28 -1.89 -0.16
C PRO A 47 -6.58 -1.53 -1.49
N GLN A 48 -7.22 -0.71 -2.33
CA GLN A 48 -6.65 -0.31 -3.62
C GLN A 48 -5.27 0.37 -3.45
N PRO A 49 -4.22 -0.13 -4.15
CA PRO A 49 -2.90 0.46 -4.08
C PRO A 49 -2.75 1.65 -5.03
N ALA A 50 -1.72 2.46 -4.81
CA ALA A 50 -1.24 3.43 -5.77
C ALA A 50 -0.32 2.74 -6.79
N VAL A 51 -0.38 3.18 -8.05
CA VAL A 51 0.53 2.74 -9.13
C VAL A 51 1.31 3.95 -9.61
N ILE A 52 2.63 3.87 -9.57
CA ILE A 52 3.54 4.96 -9.90
C ILE A 52 4.49 4.49 -11.00
N TRP A 53 4.59 5.27 -12.07
CA TRP A 53 5.53 5.04 -13.15
C TRP A 53 6.69 6.02 -13.06
N THR A 54 7.90 5.53 -13.29
CA THR A 54 9.11 6.36 -13.35
C THR A 54 9.91 6.04 -14.60
N ASP A 55 10.58 7.06 -15.15
CA ASP A 55 11.56 6.89 -16.24
C ASP A 55 12.94 6.47 -15.72
N ARG A 56 13.94 6.42 -16.60
CA ARG A 56 15.33 6.08 -16.29
C ARG A 56 15.93 6.97 -15.19
N ASP A 57 15.57 8.25 -15.19
CA ASP A 57 16.14 9.26 -14.31
C ASP A 57 15.37 9.35 -12.97
N GLY A 58 14.30 8.56 -12.84
CA GLY A 58 13.45 8.51 -11.66
C GLY A 58 12.33 9.54 -11.66
N ASN A 59 12.09 10.24 -12.78
CA ASN A 59 10.99 11.20 -12.86
C ASN A 59 9.66 10.48 -13.01
N GLU A 60 8.62 10.97 -12.33
CA GLU A 60 7.28 10.42 -12.48
C GLU A 60 6.72 10.64 -13.89
N VAL A 61 6.18 9.56 -14.47
CA VAL A 61 5.55 9.58 -15.79
C VAL A 61 4.04 9.64 -15.62
N THR A 62 3.39 10.58 -16.31
CA THR A 62 1.93 10.65 -16.35
C THR A 62 1.36 9.39 -17.01
N SER A 63 0.63 8.59 -16.24
CA SER A 63 -0.10 7.41 -16.71
C SER A 63 -1.59 7.67 -16.83
N GLN A 64 -2.27 6.79 -17.56
CA GLN A 64 -3.72 6.73 -17.50
C GLN A 64 -4.18 6.26 -16.10
N PRO A 65 -5.41 6.60 -15.67
CA PRO A 65 -5.99 6.04 -14.45
C PRO A 65 -5.90 4.51 -14.49
N PRO A 66 -5.47 3.86 -13.39
CA PRO A 66 -5.38 2.41 -13.37
C PRO A 66 -6.79 1.79 -13.42
N THR A 67 -6.92 0.69 -14.16
CA THR A 67 -8.10 -0.16 -14.08
C THR A 67 -7.97 -1.11 -12.90
N VAL A 68 -9.11 -1.42 -12.27
CA VAL A 68 -9.16 -2.25 -11.07
C VAL A 68 -10.22 -3.31 -11.26
N ASP A 69 -9.81 -4.57 -11.09
CA ASP A 69 -10.69 -5.74 -11.10
C ASP A 69 -10.65 -6.40 -9.73
N THR A 70 -11.78 -6.95 -9.29
CA THR A 70 -11.89 -7.66 -8.01
C THR A 70 -12.07 -9.15 -8.25
N ASP A 71 -11.27 -9.98 -7.58
CA ASP A 71 -11.38 -11.44 -7.68
C ASP A 71 -12.47 -12.03 -6.76
N SER A 72 -12.64 -13.35 -6.81
CA SER A 72 -13.64 -14.06 -5.99
C SER A 72 -13.37 -14.01 -4.48
N GLN A 73 -12.16 -13.63 -4.07
CA GLN A 73 -11.77 -13.47 -2.67
C GLN A 73 -11.89 -12.00 -2.21
N GLY A 74 -12.34 -11.08 -3.07
CA GLY A 74 -12.44 -9.66 -2.77
C GLY A 74 -11.11 -8.91 -2.86
N LEU A 75 -10.06 -9.54 -3.40
CA LEU A 75 -8.75 -8.90 -3.60
C LEU A 75 -8.71 -8.19 -4.96
N LEU A 76 -7.92 -7.12 -5.02
CA LEU A 76 -7.86 -6.21 -6.14
C LEU A 76 -6.66 -6.53 -7.04
N SER A 77 -6.93 -6.54 -8.34
CA SER A 77 -5.93 -6.56 -9.41
C SER A 77 -5.91 -5.20 -10.08
N VAL A 78 -4.72 -4.61 -10.18
CA VAL A 78 -4.52 -3.29 -10.78
C VAL A 78 -3.77 -3.42 -12.09
N SER A 79 -4.20 -2.66 -13.11
CA SER A 79 -3.51 -2.53 -14.38
C SER A 79 -3.35 -1.05 -14.74
N SER A 80 -2.17 -0.65 -15.18
CA SER A 80 -1.88 0.74 -15.57
C SER A 80 -1.09 0.79 -16.87
N TYR A 81 -1.33 1.83 -17.67
CA TYR A 81 -0.80 1.95 -19.03
C TYR A 81 -0.07 3.28 -19.22
N ILE A 82 1.08 3.21 -19.90
CA ILE A 82 1.81 4.39 -20.39
C ILE A 82 2.18 4.21 -21.88
N PRO A 83 2.16 5.29 -22.68
CA PRO A 83 2.67 5.22 -24.04
C PRO A 83 4.20 5.06 -24.04
N VAL A 84 4.74 4.28 -24.98
CA VAL A 84 6.18 4.24 -25.20
C VAL A 84 6.61 5.58 -25.82
N LYS A 85 7.52 6.29 -25.14
CA LYS A 85 8.12 7.54 -25.63
C LYS A 85 9.53 7.26 -26.16
N GLN A 86 9.94 7.94 -27.23
CA GLN A 86 11.29 7.76 -27.81
C GLN A 86 12.42 8.25 -26.89
N GLU A 87 12.13 9.20 -25.99
CA GLU A 87 13.13 9.87 -25.15
C GLU A 87 13.64 9.02 -23.97
N SER A 88 12.88 7.99 -23.55
CA SER A 88 13.32 7.04 -22.53
C SER A 88 13.07 5.61 -22.98
N ASN A 89 14.03 4.73 -22.71
CA ASN A 89 13.94 3.29 -22.99
C ASN A 89 13.90 2.43 -21.73
N ILE A 90 13.91 3.05 -20.54
CA ILE A 90 13.79 2.35 -19.26
C ILE A 90 12.63 2.97 -18.49
N PHE A 91 11.76 2.10 -18.00
CA PHE A 91 10.61 2.46 -17.19
C PHE A 91 10.53 1.51 -16.01
N SER A 92 10.15 2.05 -14.85
CA SER A 92 9.89 1.26 -13.64
C SER A 92 8.45 1.50 -13.19
N CYS A 93 7.76 0.42 -12.81
CA CYS A 93 6.45 0.48 -12.19
C CYS A 93 6.56 0.09 -10.71
N LEU A 94 6.06 0.96 -9.84
CA LEU A 94 5.94 0.71 -8.41
C LEU A 94 4.47 0.65 -8.03
N VAL A 95 4.08 -0.44 -7.36
CA VAL A 95 2.76 -0.57 -6.75
C VAL A 95 2.93 -0.45 -5.24
N ARG A 96 2.27 0.55 -4.64
CA ARG A 96 2.46 0.95 -3.25
C ARG A 96 1.15 0.88 -2.47
N SER A 97 1.19 0.24 -1.31
CA SER A 97 0.08 0.26 -0.35
C SER A 97 -0.18 1.70 0.11
N THR A 98 -1.45 2.11 0.10
CA THR A 98 -1.91 3.45 0.49
C THR A 98 -2.06 3.61 2.00
N GLN A 99 -1.99 2.52 2.76
CA GLN A 99 -2.08 2.56 4.21
C GLN A 99 -0.68 2.57 4.85
N PRO A 100 -0.42 3.43 5.85
CA PRO A 100 0.83 3.41 6.61
C PRO A 100 1.03 2.05 7.28
N LYS A 101 2.28 1.63 7.52
CA LYS A 101 2.53 0.44 8.36
C LYS A 101 1.84 0.65 9.71
N ALA A 102 1.32 -0.41 10.32
CA ALA A 102 0.79 -0.31 11.67
C ALA A 102 1.93 0.16 12.60
N ASP A 103 1.68 1.22 13.36
CA ASP A 103 2.58 1.67 14.42
C ASP A 103 2.49 0.68 15.59
N TRP A 104 3.64 0.36 16.18
CA TRP A 104 3.73 -0.47 17.37
C TRP A 104 4.42 0.35 18.46
N GLU A 105 3.75 0.52 19.61
CA GLU A 105 4.31 1.20 20.77
C GLU A 105 4.76 0.16 21.81
N SER A 106 5.89 0.42 22.47
CA SER A 106 6.33 -0.34 23.64
C SER A 106 6.53 0.63 24.80
N GLN A 107 5.89 0.34 25.94
CA GLN A 107 6.03 1.12 27.16
C GLN A 107 6.77 0.31 28.21
N LEU A 108 7.83 0.90 28.77
CA LEU A 108 8.55 0.37 29.91
C LEU A 108 8.36 1.31 31.10
N TYR A 109 7.66 0.83 32.13
CA TYR A 109 7.62 1.53 33.41
C TYR A 109 8.91 1.26 34.17
N ILE A 110 9.71 2.30 34.39
CA ILE A 110 10.90 2.24 35.26
C ILE A 110 10.51 2.88 36.60
N PRO A 111 10.40 2.09 37.69
CA PRO A 111 10.16 2.63 39.02
C PRO A 111 11.27 3.60 39.44
N SER A 112 10.91 4.61 40.23
CA SER A 112 11.79 5.71 40.65
C SER A 112 13.09 5.26 41.31
N GLU A 113 13.07 4.13 42.00
CA GLU A 113 14.21 3.53 42.70
C GLU A 113 15.28 2.95 41.76
N TYR A 114 14.97 2.78 40.47
CA TYR A 114 15.90 2.31 39.43
C TYR A 114 16.35 3.42 38.48
N ARG A 115 15.99 4.69 38.73
CA ARG A 115 16.55 5.82 37.98
C ARG A 115 18.02 5.98 38.37
N VAL A 116 18.90 5.37 37.58
CA VAL A 116 20.35 5.60 37.68
C VAL A 116 20.62 7.02 37.22
N GLU A 117 21.05 7.90 38.14
CA GLU A 117 21.60 9.21 37.75
C GLU A 117 22.86 8.95 36.91
N PHE A 118 22.75 9.18 35.60
CA PHE A 118 23.92 9.42 34.78
C PHE A 118 24.47 10.78 35.18
N ALA A 119 25.31 10.80 36.20
CA ALA A 119 26.16 11.94 36.50
C ALA A 119 27.14 12.10 35.34
N PHE A 120 26.85 13.05 34.44
CA PHE A 120 27.84 13.52 33.47
C PHE A 120 28.98 14.15 34.27
N ARG A 121 30.15 13.53 34.23
CA ARG A 121 31.41 14.13 34.66
C ARG A 121 32.21 14.55 33.44
#